data_AF-A0A951ZF79-F1
#
_entry.id   AF-A0A951ZF79-F1
#
_cell.length_a   1.000
_cell.length_b   1.000
_cell.length_c   1.000
_cell.angle_alpha   90.00
_cell.angle_beta   90.00
_cell.angle_gamma   90.00
#
_symmetry.space_group_name_H-M   'P 1'
#
loop_
_entity.id
_entity.type
_entity.pdbx_description
1 polymer ?
#
loop_
_entity_poly.entity_id
_entity_poly.type
_entity_poly.pdbx_seq_one_letter_code
_entity_poly.pdbx_strand_id
1 'polypeptide(L)'
;MFDSLKSTIADLLGGRVHPADRRAVINDMKQALVAAKLGVEDLERGVDVTRRKLETERRELETVARRKGLAAGINDAETVTIAEKYERQHQERIAVLERKLEAQEAEAALARRDYDEMLTQLKAAAAGAGSVGAGGAPASTTREPSDAELGLPDDAPLNAELDALKRRAAREARDADADARLEELKRRMGQE
;
A
#
# COMPACT_ATOMS: atom_id res chain seq x y z
N MET A 1 6.75 -0.49 -11.53
CA MET A 1 6.31 0.31 -10.35
C MET A 1 7.50 0.63 -9.46
N PHE A 2 8.17 -0.36 -8.87
CA PHE A 2 9.38 -0.12 -8.07
C PHE A 2 10.53 0.48 -8.90
N ASP A 3 10.76 0.00 -10.12
CA ASP A 3 11.89 0.51 -10.94
C ASP A 3 11.74 1.97 -11.36
N SER A 4 10.51 2.40 -11.67
CA SER A 4 10.21 3.80 -11.98
C SER A 4 10.36 4.70 -10.77
N LEU A 5 10.09 4.18 -9.56
CA LEU A 5 10.28 4.90 -8.31
C LEU A 5 11.77 4.99 -7.93
N LYS A 6 12.55 3.92 -8.19
CA LYS A 6 14.00 3.91 -8.01
C LYS A 6 14.70 4.93 -8.91
N SER A 7 14.26 5.07 -10.17
CA SER A 7 14.84 6.08 -11.08
C SER A 7 14.56 7.52 -10.65
N THR A 8 13.34 7.82 -10.17
CA THR A 8 12.99 9.18 -9.72
C THR A 8 13.72 9.56 -8.43
N ILE A 9 13.94 8.61 -7.53
CA ILE A 9 14.79 8.78 -6.34
C ILE A 9 16.23 9.13 -6.75
N ALA A 10 16.79 8.40 -7.72
CA ALA A 10 18.14 8.64 -8.19
C ALA A 10 18.30 10.03 -8.83
N ASP A 11 17.28 10.51 -9.54
CA ASP A 11 17.26 11.85 -10.13
C ASP A 11 17.15 12.97 -9.09
N LEU A 12 16.35 12.75 -8.04
CA LEU A 12 16.19 13.68 -6.91
C LEU A 12 17.49 13.78 -6.10
N LEU A 13 18.10 12.64 -5.75
CA LEU A 13 19.39 12.57 -5.04
C LEU A 13 20.55 13.11 -5.90
N GLY A 14 20.47 12.90 -7.22
CA GLY A 14 21.41 13.44 -8.19
C GLY A 14 21.26 14.94 -8.46
N GLY A 15 20.31 15.62 -7.81
CA GLY A 15 20.11 17.08 -7.93
C GLY A 15 19.57 17.53 -9.29
N ARG A 16 19.09 16.61 -10.14
CA ARG A 16 18.56 16.90 -11.48
C ARG A 16 17.18 17.55 -11.45
N VAL A 17 16.55 17.57 -10.28
CA VAL A 17 15.22 18.16 -10.05
C VAL A 17 15.35 19.60 -9.57
N HIS A 18 14.65 20.51 -10.26
CA HIS A 18 14.61 21.93 -9.94
C HIS A 18 14.03 22.16 -8.53
N PRO A 19 14.57 23.09 -7.72
CA PRO A 19 14.15 23.27 -6.32
C PRO A 19 12.66 23.51 -6.12
N ALA A 20 11.97 24.11 -7.10
CA ALA A 20 10.52 24.34 -7.07
C ALA A 20 9.71 23.05 -7.19
N ASP A 21 10.23 22.04 -7.91
CA ASP A 21 9.53 20.78 -8.20
C ASP A 21 9.83 19.69 -7.17
N ARG A 22 10.86 19.88 -6.35
CA ARG A 22 11.29 18.91 -5.32
C ARG A 22 10.16 18.54 -4.36
N ARG A 23 9.32 19.50 -3.96
CA ARG A 23 8.18 19.25 -3.06
C ARG A 23 7.10 18.39 -3.70
N ALA A 24 6.83 18.58 -4.99
CA ALA A 24 5.88 17.75 -5.73
C ALA A 24 6.40 16.31 -5.85
N VAL A 25 7.68 16.15 -6.23
CA VAL A 25 8.33 14.84 -6.35
C VAL A 25 8.35 14.09 -5.01
N ILE A 26 8.61 14.77 -3.90
CA ILE A 26 8.57 14.15 -2.55
C ILE A 26 7.16 13.66 -2.20
N ASN A 27 6.11 14.40 -2.54
CA ASN A 27 4.73 13.98 -2.29
C ASN A 27 4.32 12.77 -3.15
N ASP A 28 4.69 12.76 -4.42
CA ASP A 28 4.43 11.61 -5.31
C ASP A 28 5.16 10.36 -4.81
N MET A 29 6.39 10.52 -4.31
CA MET A 29 7.16 9.44 -3.71
C MET A 29 6.53 8.90 -2.42
N LYS A 30 5.97 9.77 -1.58
CA LYS A 30 5.21 9.34 -0.38
C LYS A 30 3.99 8.51 -0.75
N GLN A 31 3.21 8.94 -1.75
CA GLN A 31 2.04 8.19 -2.23
C GLN A 31 2.44 6.81 -2.77
N ALA A 32 3.54 6.74 -3.53
CA ALA A 32 4.05 5.47 -4.05
C ALA A 32 4.56 4.54 -2.94
N LEU A 33 5.15 5.08 -1.87
CA LEU A 33 5.57 4.32 -0.68
C LEU A 33 4.36 3.76 0.10
N VAL A 34 3.26 4.50 0.20
CA VAL A 34 2.02 3.99 0.81
C VAL A 34 1.45 2.83 -0.01
N ALA A 35 1.40 2.95 -1.34
CA ALA A 35 0.97 1.87 -2.21
C ALA A 35 1.89 0.63 -2.10
N ALA A 36 3.21 0.84 -2.01
CA ALA A 36 4.17 -0.23 -1.79
C ALA A 36 3.98 -0.92 -0.43
N LYS A 37 3.73 -0.16 0.64
CA LYS A 37 3.45 -0.70 1.98
C LYS A 37 2.21 -1.61 1.96
N LEU A 38 1.11 -1.14 1.35
CA LEU A 38 -0.11 -1.94 1.19
C LEU A 38 0.15 -3.23 0.40
N GLY A 39 0.96 -3.16 -0.66
CA GLY A 39 1.37 -4.34 -1.42
C GLY A 39 2.18 -5.34 -0.60
N VAL A 40 3.09 -4.88 0.27
CA VAL A 40 3.83 -5.74 1.20
C VAL A 40 2.88 -6.41 2.19
N GLU A 41 1.95 -5.66 2.78
CA GLU A 41 0.94 -6.21 3.71
C GLU A 41 0.00 -7.22 3.02
N ASP A 42 -0.34 -7.00 1.75
CA ASP A 42 -1.11 -7.97 0.94
C ASP A 42 -0.33 -9.27 0.73
N LEU A 43 0.98 -9.19 0.44
CA LEU A 43 1.85 -10.37 0.29
C LEU A 43 1.98 -11.13 1.61
N GLU A 44 2.21 -10.44 2.73
CA GLU A 44 2.28 -11.04 4.07
C GLU A 44 0.95 -11.73 4.44
N ARG A 45 -0.20 -11.10 4.16
CA ARG A 45 -1.52 -11.74 4.32
C ARG A 45 -1.67 -12.96 3.41
N GLY A 46 -1.15 -12.91 2.19
CA GLY A 46 -1.12 -14.03 1.26
C GLY A 46 -0.34 -15.23 1.82
N VAL A 47 0.81 -14.98 2.44
CA VAL A 47 1.63 -15.97 3.15
C VAL A 47 0.82 -16.63 4.27
N ASP A 48 0.16 -15.83 5.12
CA ASP A 48 -0.64 -16.36 6.24
C ASP A 48 -1.80 -17.23 5.77
N VAL A 49 -2.48 -16.85 4.69
CA VAL A 49 -3.55 -17.66 4.09
C VAL A 49 -3.00 -19.00 3.60
N THR A 50 -1.85 -19.01 2.92
CA THR A 50 -1.22 -20.25 2.45
C THR A 50 -0.76 -21.12 3.61
N ARG A 51 -0.20 -20.53 4.68
CA ARG A 51 0.20 -21.24 5.90
C ARG A 51 -0.98 -21.94 6.55
N ARG A 52 -2.11 -21.26 6.71
CA ARG A 52 -3.35 -21.86 7.25
C ARG A 52 -3.85 -23.02 6.39
N LYS A 53 -3.83 -22.86 5.06
CA LYS A 53 -4.22 -23.94 4.13
C LYS A 53 -3.30 -25.16 4.25
N LEU A 54 -2.00 -24.93 4.38
CA LEU A 54 -1.02 -25.99 4.59
C LEU A 54 -1.26 -26.74 5.90
N GLU A 55 -1.56 -26.03 6.99
CA GLU A 55 -1.92 -26.65 8.27
C GLU A 55 -3.21 -27.49 8.17
N THR A 56 -4.24 -26.98 7.49
CA THR A 56 -5.47 -27.73 7.25
C THR A 56 -5.18 -29.01 6.48
N GLU A 57 -4.46 -28.95 5.37
CA GLU A 57 -4.14 -30.14 4.56
C GLU A 57 -3.29 -31.16 5.33
N ARG A 58 -2.38 -30.71 6.20
CA ARG A 58 -1.61 -31.61 7.09
C ARG A 58 -2.51 -32.34 8.10
N ARG A 59 -3.52 -31.66 8.66
CA ARG A 59 -4.51 -32.28 9.57
C ARG A 59 -5.41 -33.28 8.85
N GLU A 60 -5.79 -32.99 7.61
CA GLU A 60 -6.54 -33.92 6.77
C GLU A 60 -5.71 -35.18 6.45
N LEU A 61 -4.43 -35.02 6.07
CA LEU A 61 -3.52 -36.14 5.86
C LEU A 61 -3.42 -37.04 7.10
N GLU A 62 -3.24 -36.44 8.28
CA GLU A 62 -3.20 -37.19 9.55
C GLU A 62 -4.51 -37.95 9.80
N THR A 63 -5.65 -37.32 9.49
CA THR A 63 -6.97 -37.95 9.63
C THR A 63 -7.14 -39.14 8.70
N VAL A 64 -6.70 -39.02 7.44
CA VAL A 64 -6.70 -40.12 6.48
C VAL A 64 -5.78 -41.25 6.94
N ALA A 65 -4.57 -40.93 7.41
CA ALA A 65 -3.61 -41.92 7.92
C ALA A 65 -4.17 -42.69 9.13
N ARG A 66 -4.81 -42.00 10.09
CA ARG A 66 -5.48 -42.66 11.23
C ARG A 66 -6.61 -43.58 10.76
N ARG A 67 -7.46 -43.12 9.84
CA ARG A 67 -8.57 -43.93 9.29
C ARG A 67 -8.07 -45.15 8.53
N LYS A 68 -6.99 -45.02 7.76
CA LYS A 68 -6.31 -46.15 7.11
C LYS A 68 -5.86 -47.20 8.11
N GLY A 69 -5.23 -46.78 9.21
CA GLY A 69 -4.79 -47.69 10.28
C GLY A 69 -5.95 -48.44 10.94
N LEU A 70 -7.06 -47.76 11.21
CA LEU A 70 -8.27 -48.39 11.75
C LEU A 70 -8.88 -49.41 10.76
N ALA A 71 -8.96 -49.05 9.47
CA ALA A 71 -9.48 -49.92 8.43
C ALA A 71 -8.61 -51.18 8.24
N ALA A 72 -7.28 -51.01 8.27
CA ALA A 72 -6.34 -52.13 8.23
C ALA A 72 -6.52 -53.06 9.44
N GLY A 73 -6.76 -52.50 10.64
CA GLY A 73 -7.01 -53.28 11.85
C GLY A 73 -8.27 -54.15 11.83
N ILE A 74 -9.27 -53.79 11.00
CA ILE A 74 -10.51 -54.57 10.81
C ILE A 74 -10.52 -55.35 9.48
N ASN A 75 -9.41 -55.37 8.73
CA ASN A 75 -9.27 -56.00 7.42
C ASN A 75 -10.22 -55.44 6.34
N ASP A 76 -10.58 -54.15 6.41
CA ASP A 76 -11.32 -53.46 5.35
C ASP A 76 -10.36 -52.97 4.26
N ALA A 77 -10.12 -53.83 3.27
CA ALA A 77 -9.19 -53.57 2.17
C ALA A 77 -9.66 -52.45 1.22
N GLU A 78 -10.98 -52.25 1.08
CA GLU A 78 -11.52 -51.19 0.21
C GLU A 78 -11.22 -49.81 0.80
N THR A 79 -11.50 -49.62 2.10
CA THR A 79 -11.21 -48.36 2.78
C THR A 79 -9.70 -48.09 2.82
N VAL A 80 -8.86 -49.11 3.01
CA VAL A 80 -7.39 -48.94 2.95
C VAL A 80 -6.96 -48.44 1.58
N THR A 81 -7.44 -49.05 0.49
CA THR A 81 -7.11 -48.65 -0.89
C THR A 81 -7.55 -47.21 -1.18
N ILE A 82 -8.74 -46.83 -0.73
CA ILE A 82 -9.25 -45.47 -0.87
C ILE A 82 -8.40 -44.48 -0.06
N ALA A 83 -8.06 -44.83 1.19
CA ALA A 83 -7.24 -43.99 2.05
C ALA A 83 -5.84 -43.76 1.45
N GLU A 84 -5.22 -44.76 0.84
CA GLU A 84 -3.94 -44.61 0.13
C GLU A 84 -4.01 -43.60 -1.02
N LYS A 85 -5.11 -43.62 -1.78
CA LYS A 85 -5.32 -42.65 -2.86
C LYS A 85 -5.41 -41.23 -2.31
N TYR A 86 -6.18 -41.02 -1.25
CA TYR A 86 -6.31 -39.70 -0.62
C TYR A 86 -5.03 -39.25 0.07
N GLU A 87 -4.32 -40.17 0.74
CA GLU A 87 -3.01 -39.92 1.35
C GLU A 87 -2.03 -39.33 0.33
N ARG A 88 -1.91 -39.97 -0.84
CA ARG A 88 -1.08 -39.46 -1.94
C ARG A 88 -1.55 -38.08 -2.43
N GLN A 89 -2.86 -37.88 -2.59
CA GLN A 89 -3.40 -36.58 -3.02
C GLN A 89 -3.09 -35.45 -2.03
N HIS A 90 -3.24 -35.71 -0.72
CA HIS A 90 -2.90 -34.72 0.31
C HIS A 90 -1.39 -34.45 0.35
N GLN A 91 -0.55 -35.47 0.21
CA GLN A 91 0.90 -35.30 0.11
C GLN A 91 1.31 -34.44 -1.10
N GLU A 92 0.71 -34.67 -2.27
CA GLU A 92 0.93 -33.85 -3.47
C GLU A 92 0.51 -32.39 -3.24
N ARG A 93 -0.66 -32.16 -2.64
CA ARG A 93 -1.15 -30.82 -2.31
C ARG A 93 -0.24 -30.10 -1.31
N ILE A 94 0.19 -30.80 -0.25
CA ILE A 94 1.14 -30.29 0.74
C ILE A 94 2.43 -29.86 0.05
N ALA A 95 3.01 -30.69 -0.80
CA ALA A 95 4.25 -30.38 -1.51
C ALA A 95 4.11 -29.16 -2.45
N VAL A 96 2.92 -28.93 -3.04
CA VAL A 96 2.65 -27.73 -3.84
C VAL A 96 2.48 -26.50 -2.94
N LEU A 97 1.76 -26.63 -1.84
CA LEU A 97 1.54 -25.54 -0.88
C LEU A 97 2.84 -25.11 -0.19
N GLU A 98 3.75 -26.04 0.11
CA GLU A 98 5.07 -25.74 0.68
C GLU A 98 5.93 -24.94 -0.30
N ARG A 99 6.03 -25.37 -1.56
CA ARG A 99 6.73 -24.61 -2.61
C ARG A 99 6.12 -23.24 -2.84
N LYS A 100 4.78 -23.14 -2.77
CA LYS A 100 4.09 -21.86 -2.85
C LYS A 100 4.42 -20.97 -1.66
N LEU A 101 4.41 -21.52 -0.45
CA LEU A 101 4.72 -20.78 0.77
C LEU A 101 6.14 -20.23 0.72
N GLU A 102 7.12 -21.05 0.35
CA GLU A 102 8.51 -20.64 0.18
C GLU A 102 8.66 -19.49 -0.83
N ALA A 103 8.01 -19.61 -2.00
CA ALA A 103 8.02 -18.56 -3.01
C ALA A 103 7.38 -17.25 -2.50
N GLN A 104 6.25 -17.33 -1.81
CA GLN A 104 5.55 -16.16 -1.27
C GLN A 104 6.32 -15.49 -0.12
N GLU A 105 6.96 -16.28 0.75
CA GLU A 105 7.81 -15.76 1.83
C GLU A 105 9.06 -15.06 1.25
N ALA A 106 9.67 -15.64 0.21
CA ALA A 106 10.78 -15.00 -0.50
C ALA A 106 10.35 -13.70 -1.20
N GLU A 107 9.20 -13.68 -1.86
CA GLU A 107 8.65 -12.48 -2.50
C GLU A 107 8.33 -11.38 -1.49
N ALA A 108 7.68 -11.72 -0.38
CA ALA A 108 7.39 -10.79 0.71
C ALA A 108 8.67 -10.21 1.32
N ALA A 109 9.70 -11.05 1.53
CA ALA A 109 10.99 -10.59 2.04
C ALA A 109 11.70 -9.62 1.09
N LEU A 110 11.68 -9.90 -0.22
CA LEU A 110 12.24 -9.00 -1.24
C LEU A 110 11.46 -7.67 -1.28
N ALA A 111 10.13 -7.73 -1.31
CA ALA A 111 9.28 -6.54 -1.34
C ALA A 111 9.46 -5.69 -0.07
N ARG A 112 9.61 -6.33 1.10
CA ARG A 112 9.88 -5.65 2.37
C ARG A 112 11.23 -4.95 2.37
N ARG A 113 12.28 -5.63 1.91
CA ARG A 113 13.62 -5.01 1.78
C ARG A 113 13.58 -3.81 0.86
N ASP A 114 12.95 -3.95 -0.31
CA ASP A 114 12.83 -2.87 -1.29
C ASP A 114 12.03 -1.69 -0.72
N TYR A 115 10.96 -1.94 0.05
CA TYR A 115 10.23 -0.90 0.79
C TYR A 115 11.13 -0.17 1.80
N ASP A 116 11.86 -0.91 2.63
CA ASP A 116 12.73 -0.34 3.66
C ASP A 116 13.87 0.49 3.01
N GLU A 117 14.45 0.01 1.92
CA GLU A 117 15.45 0.76 1.14
C GLU A 117 14.88 2.08 0.61
N MET A 118 13.72 2.06 -0.04
CA MET A 118 13.08 3.27 -0.56
C MET A 118 12.71 4.25 0.56
N LEU A 119 12.28 3.73 1.71
CA LEU A 119 11.99 4.55 2.89
C LEU A 119 13.23 5.26 3.41
N THR A 120 14.39 4.59 3.44
CA THR A 120 15.66 5.24 3.82
C THR A 120 16.09 6.30 2.80
N GLN A 121 15.90 6.04 1.50
CA GLN A 121 16.24 6.98 0.43
C GLN A 121 15.35 8.24 0.48
N LEU A 122 14.05 8.10 0.73
CA LEU A 122 13.15 9.23 0.91
C LEU A 122 13.56 10.09 2.11
N LYS A 123 13.90 9.47 3.25
CA LYS A 123 14.41 10.18 4.44
C LYS A 123 15.69 10.95 4.12
N ALA A 124 16.61 10.35 3.38
CA ALA A 124 17.86 11.00 2.97
C ALA A 124 17.62 12.17 2.00
N ALA A 125 16.72 12.01 1.04
CA ALA A 125 16.38 13.06 0.09
C ALA A 125 15.68 14.26 0.76
N ALA A 126 14.76 14.01 1.69
CA ALA A 126 14.12 15.05 2.50
C ALA A 126 15.14 15.81 3.37
N ALA A 127 16.14 15.13 3.92
CA ALA A 127 17.23 15.75 4.68
C ALA A 127 18.23 16.54 3.79
N GLY A 128 18.55 16.04 2.60
CA GLY A 128 19.53 16.63 1.68
C GLY A 128 19.02 17.85 0.89
N ALA A 129 17.72 17.94 0.65
CA ALA A 129 17.10 19.05 -0.08
C ALA A 129 17.25 20.42 0.59
N GLY A 130 17.65 20.47 1.88
CA GLY A 130 17.87 21.71 2.64
C GLY A 130 19.29 22.30 2.60
N SER A 131 20.26 21.67 1.92
CA SER A 131 21.69 22.05 2.06
C SER A 131 22.30 22.88 0.92
N VAL A 132 21.56 23.19 -0.15
CA VAL A 132 22.08 23.92 -1.33
C VAL A 132 21.30 25.22 -1.54
N GLY A 133 21.55 26.18 -0.66
CA GLY A 133 21.15 27.58 -0.80
C GLY A 133 22.30 28.47 -0.38
N ALA A 134 23.09 28.93 -1.36
CA ALA A 134 24.17 29.89 -1.15
C ALA A 134 23.60 31.27 -0.80
N GLY A 135 24.04 31.81 0.35
CA GLY A 135 24.08 33.25 0.64
C GLY A 135 22.76 33.92 1.04
N GLY A 136 22.46 33.95 2.34
CA GLY A 136 21.54 34.94 2.91
C GLY A 136 20.78 34.50 4.16
N ALA A 137 21.27 34.93 5.32
CA ALA A 137 20.62 34.97 6.64
C ALA A 137 20.30 33.64 7.38
N PRO A 138 20.59 33.55 8.70
CA PRO A 138 20.22 32.40 9.51
C PRO A 138 18.77 32.57 10.00
N ALA A 139 17.82 32.15 9.19
CA ALA A 139 16.48 31.81 9.68
C ALA A 139 16.39 30.28 9.76
N SER A 140 16.88 29.75 10.87
CA SER A 140 16.67 28.37 11.25
C SER A 140 15.17 28.12 11.51
N THR A 141 14.46 27.62 10.50
CA THR A 141 13.25 26.79 10.69
C THR A 141 13.28 25.64 9.70
N THR A 142 14.22 24.72 9.94
CA THR A 142 14.13 23.31 9.53
C THR A 142 12.71 22.75 9.74
N ARG A 143 12.17 21.98 8.77
CA ARG A 143 11.69 20.59 8.98
C ARG A 143 10.75 20.05 7.85
N GLU A 144 11.23 19.06 7.08
CA GLU A 144 10.43 17.94 6.56
C GLU A 144 11.10 16.68 7.12
N PRO A 145 10.51 15.97 8.12
CA PRO A 145 9.40 15.05 7.85
C PRO A 145 8.36 14.90 8.99
N SER A 146 7.06 14.74 8.66
CA SER A 146 6.06 13.98 9.46
C SER A 146 4.69 13.86 8.74
N ASP A 147 3.97 12.77 8.57
CA ASP A 147 4.35 11.38 8.43
C ASP A 147 5.34 10.89 9.46
N ALA A 148 5.17 11.31 10.73
CA ALA A 148 6.15 11.35 11.84
C ALA A 148 6.70 9.99 12.28
N GLU A 149 6.40 9.00 11.49
CA GLU A 149 5.43 7.96 11.76
C GLU A 149 5.57 6.99 10.58
N LEU A 150 6.70 7.04 9.84
CA LEU A 150 7.05 6.35 8.58
C LEU A 150 6.84 4.81 8.58
N GLY A 151 6.07 4.27 9.53
CA GLY A 151 5.12 3.17 9.36
C GLY A 151 3.63 3.60 9.23
N LEU A 152 3.30 4.56 8.37
CA LEU A 152 2.19 5.55 8.39
C LEU A 152 0.76 5.03 8.24
N PRO A 153 -0.20 5.60 9.00
CA PRO A 153 -0.91 6.83 8.59
C PRO A 153 -1.10 7.87 9.71
N ASP A 154 -1.19 9.16 9.35
CA ASP A 154 -2.14 10.04 10.05
C ASP A 154 -2.93 10.86 9.02
N ASP A 155 -4.24 10.91 9.26
CA ASP A 155 -5.30 11.41 8.40
C ASP A 155 -5.26 12.93 8.37
N ALA A 156 -4.13 13.46 7.89
CA ALA A 156 -4.04 14.80 7.38
C ALA A 156 -5.06 14.85 6.23
N PRO A 157 -6.19 15.40 6.56
CA PRO A 157 -7.48 14.82 6.41
C PRO A 157 -8.00 15.14 5.01
N LEU A 158 -9.15 14.59 4.66
CA LEU A 158 -10.40 15.32 4.94
C LEU A 158 -10.32 16.89 4.96
N ASN A 159 -9.26 17.56 5.48
CA ASN A 159 -8.88 18.94 5.20
C ASN A 159 -8.86 19.23 3.69
N ALA A 160 -8.48 18.27 2.86
CA ALA A 160 -8.60 18.40 1.40
C ALA A 160 -10.05 18.25 0.92
N GLU A 161 -10.80 17.29 1.49
CA GLU A 161 -12.22 17.05 1.21
C GLU A 161 -13.08 18.31 1.48
N LEU A 162 -12.70 19.14 2.46
CA LEU A 162 -13.36 20.41 2.80
C LEU A 162 -12.84 21.63 2.03
N ASP A 163 -11.58 21.61 1.59
CA ASP A 163 -11.07 22.61 0.65
C ASP A 163 -11.80 22.53 -0.71
N ALA A 164 -12.36 21.36 -1.05
CA ALA A 164 -13.30 21.23 -2.15
C ALA A 164 -14.68 21.85 -1.85
N LEU A 165 -15.19 21.70 -0.63
CA LEU A 165 -16.42 22.38 -0.18
C LEU A 165 -16.26 23.92 -0.13
N LYS A 166 -15.06 24.45 0.16
CA LYS A 166 -14.74 25.90 0.02
C LYS A 166 -14.78 26.37 -1.44
N ARG A 167 -14.33 25.53 -2.39
CA ARG A 167 -14.49 25.80 -3.83
C ARG A 167 -15.95 25.73 -4.29
N ARG A 168 -16.84 25.13 -3.50
CA ARG A 168 -18.28 25.11 -3.72
C ARG A 168 -18.95 26.36 -3.14
N ALA A 169 -18.55 26.77 -1.93
CA ALA A 169 -18.92 28.06 -1.34
C ALA A 169 -18.54 29.26 -2.23
N ALA A 170 -17.42 29.17 -2.97
CA ALA A 170 -16.99 30.23 -3.88
C ALA A 170 -17.80 30.34 -5.18
N ARG A 171 -18.54 29.29 -5.57
CA ARG A 171 -19.40 29.29 -6.76
C ARG A 171 -20.79 29.77 -6.40
N GLU A 172 -21.35 29.22 -5.34
CA GLU A 172 -22.67 29.62 -4.83
C GLU A 172 -22.70 31.12 -4.46
N ALA A 173 -21.61 31.68 -3.93
CA ALA A 173 -21.52 33.13 -3.68
C ALA A 173 -21.46 33.98 -4.96
N ARG A 174 -20.82 33.49 -6.03
CA ARG A 174 -20.80 34.17 -7.34
C ARG A 174 -22.16 34.13 -8.02
N ASP A 175 -22.88 33.02 -7.84
CA ASP A 175 -24.21 32.80 -8.41
C ASP A 175 -25.25 33.69 -7.71
N ALA A 176 -25.20 33.77 -6.37
CA ALA A 176 -26.09 34.67 -5.61
C ALA A 176 -25.84 36.17 -5.92
N ASP A 177 -24.59 36.58 -6.12
CA ASP A 177 -24.25 37.96 -6.53
C ASP A 177 -24.72 38.27 -7.96
N ALA A 178 -24.68 37.28 -8.85
CA ALA A 178 -25.23 37.40 -10.20
C ALA A 178 -26.75 37.53 -10.16
N ASP A 179 -27.42 36.74 -9.33
CA ASP A 179 -28.87 36.78 -9.15
C ASP A 179 -29.34 38.12 -8.54
N ALA A 180 -28.63 38.66 -7.55
CA ALA A 180 -28.96 39.96 -6.96
C ALA A 180 -28.82 41.12 -7.98
N ARG A 181 -27.79 41.08 -8.83
CA ARG A 181 -27.60 42.06 -9.91
C ARG A 181 -28.68 41.93 -10.99
N LEU A 182 -29.13 40.71 -11.27
CA LEU A 182 -30.25 40.46 -12.17
C LEU A 182 -31.56 41.01 -11.61
N GLU A 183 -31.84 40.82 -10.32
CA GLU A 183 -33.05 41.34 -9.66
C GLU A 183 -33.07 42.87 -9.57
N GLU A 184 -31.93 43.53 -9.32
CA GLU A 184 -31.82 44.99 -9.43
C GLU A 184 -32.04 45.50 -10.86
N LEU A 185 -31.52 44.78 -11.86
CA LEU A 185 -31.77 45.09 -13.27
C LEU A 185 -33.24 44.92 -13.63
N LYS A 186 -33.90 43.85 -13.17
CA LYS A 186 -35.34 43.62 -13.38
C LYS A 186 -36.20 44.70 -12.73
N ARG A 187 -35.90 45.10 -11.48
CA ARG A 187 -36.57 46.26 -10.84
C ARG A 187 -36.36 47.57 -11.60
N ARG A 188 -35.17 47.80 -12.17
CA ARG A 188 -34.90 48.99 -12.99
C ARG A 188 -35.55 48.92 -14.38
N MET A 189 -35.71 47.72 -14.94
CA MET A 189 -36.29 47.47 -16.26
C MET A 189 -37.82 47.32 -16.21
N GLY A 190 -38.42 47.38 -15.03
CA GLY A 190 -39.89 47.35 -14.87
C GLY A 190 -40.52 46.03 -15.31
N GLN A 191 -39.77 44.93 -15.22
CA GLN A 191 -40.28 43.59 -15.41
C GLN A 191 -40.24 42.87 -14.06
N GLU A 192 -41.40 42.85 -13.39
CA GLU A 192 -41.70 41.91 -12.31
C GLU A 192 -41.94 40.51 -12.86
#